data_AF-A0A9Q9AKX1-F1
#
_entry.id   AF-A0A9Q9AKX1-F1
#
_cell.length_a   1.000
_cell.length_b   1.000
_cell.length_c   1.000
_cell.angle_alpha   90.00
_cell.angle_beta   90.00
_cell.angle_gamma   90.00
#
_symmetry.space_group_name_H-M   'P 1'
#
loop_
_entity.id
_entity.type
_entity.pdbx_description
1 polymer ?
#
loop_
_entity_poly.entity_id
_entity_poly.type
_entity_poly.pdbx_seq_one_letter_code
_entity_poly.pdbx_strand_id
1 'polypeptide(L)'
;MPSSSTSAKNTEHDSEDTNASGPSDNTNDNDEAQEQQDTPIPISPLKYALKNFTSQFFLIPQGTGISAVVLHQLNYQFYGLIRISQVLWVLTIASLVGFLAIYALRTVLFPREVWKAWKTEIMETACLSCVSIAYTTIIQMIALNLVGDWGPGWGKAAYVLWWINVVMALLVAIVTPYVITRLEAPGIDSVPPGILLPMIAALTVAAGGGVVCRYGALDAGLQVPVLIVSYLFVGLALPLAILVHAVVLARLLDKGTFPQKQSVYQLMIMCGPLGQGSFALQILGQCVQRGAFAEYNESTFLSAIGASVVSTSSQFLGLLVWGYGIFWWAYACIAILQHLAQGPRKALARWDTSLSSWSLVFPWGVFTNAAIELGLILNSRAFKVWAAILTVLLTILWLLNAGATLAGLVNGKVVGLERGWRGKYYVSGAEQEKEESERTKQKARQSE
;
A
#
# COMPACT_ATOMS: atom_id res chain seq x y z
N MET A 1 6.28 -25.72 -46.00
CA MET A 1 5.43 -26.38 -47.01
C MET A 1 6.32 -27.28 -47.86
N PRO A 2 5.77 -28.37 -48.42
CA PRO A 2 5.53 -29.70 -47.80
C PRO A 2 6.80 -30.60 -48.00
N SER A 3 6.87 -31.94 -47.88
CA SER A 3 5.96 -33.10 -47.79
C SER A 3 6.75 -34.29 -47.14
N SER A 4 6.19 -35.22 -46.35
CA SER A 4 5.66 -36.56 -46.76
C SER A 4 6.26 -37.20 -48.03
N SER A 5 6.49 -38.53 -48.17
CA SER A 5 6.57 -39.73 -47.28
C SER A 5 7.27 -40.88 -48.11
N THR A 6 7.24 -42.22 -47.93
CA THR A 6 6.45 -43.25 -47.20
C THR A 6 7.17 -44.63 -47.29
N SER A 7 6.78 -45.64 -46.48
CA SER A 7 7.04 -47.11 -46.66
C SER A 7 8.50 -47.64 -46.52
N ALA A 8 8.80 -48.93 -46.22
CA ALA A 8 8.10 -50.10 -45.63
C ALA A 8 9.21 -51.15 -45.20
N LYS A 9 9.14 -52.50 -45.15
CA LYS A 9 8.18 -53.56 -45.55
C LYS A 9 8.58 -54.97 -45.00
N ASN A 10 7.63 -55.79 -44.47
CA ASN A 10 7.62 -57.28 -44.42
C ASN A 10 8.76 -58.03 -43.62
N THR A 11 8.72 -59.33 -43.21
CA THR A 11 7.76 -60.48 -43.26
C THR A 11 8.16 -61.62 -42.25
N GLU A 12 7.18 -62.44 -41.80
CA GLU A 12 7.15 -63.94 -41.61
C GLU A 12 8.32 -64.69 -40.88
N HIS A 13 8.17 -65.89 -40.26
CA HIS A 13 7.05 -66.77 -39.83
C HIS A 13 7.54 -67.74 -38.70
N ASP A 14 6.60 -68.45 -38.05
CA ASP A 14 6.74 -69.82 -37.48
C ASP A 14 7.67 -70.17 -36.27
N SER A 15 7.42 -71.25 -35.51
CA SER A 15 6.17 -71.85 -34.94
C SER A 15 6.54 -73.00 -33.95
N GLU A 16 5.52 -73.60 -33.30
CA GLU A 16 5.55 -74.80 -32.41
C GLU A 16 6.31 -74.71 -31.06
N ASP A 17 6.09 -75.62 -30.10
CA ASP A 17 4.87 -75.92 -29.33
C ASP A 17 5.23 -76.80 -28.10
N THR A 18 4.29 -76.96 -27.15
CA THR A 18 4.12 -78.01 -26.09
C THR A 18 4.07 -77.61 -24.60
N ASN A 19 2.84 -77.65 -24.05
CA ASN A 19 2.34 -78.47 -22.91
C ASN A 19 3.29 -78.89 -21.75
N ALA A 20 2.85 -78.97 -20.48
CA ALA A 20 1.57 -78.61 -19.82
C ALA A 20 1.66 -78.77 -18.27
N SER A 21 0.52 -78.60 -17.60
CA SER A 21 0.20 -78.87 -16.16
C SER A 21 0.46 -77.73 -15.14
N GLY A 22 -0.40 -77.70 -14.12
CA GLY A 22 -0.40 -76.80 -12.95
C GLY A 22 -1.11 -77.54 -11.80
N PRO A 23 -2.01 -76.91 -11.02
CA PRO A 23 -1.97 -75.58 -10.42
C PRO A 23 -1.92 -75.69 -8.87
N SER A 24 -1.70 -74.57 -8.17
CA SER A 24 -1.95 -74.48 -6.72
C SER A 24 -2.25 -73.05 -6.29
N ASP A 25 -3.34 -72.83 -5.57
CA ASP A 25 -3.59 -71.60 -4.82
C ASP A 25 -2.47 -71.33 -3.80
N ASN A 26 -2.21 -70.06 -3.52
CA ASN A 26 -2.41 -69.54 -2.16
C ASN A 26 -2.39 -68.01 -2.07
N THR A 27 -3.22 -67.52 -1.15
CA THR A 27 -3.09 -66.24 -0.41
C THR A 27 -2.80 -64.97 -1.21
N ASN A 28 -3.85 -64.16 -1.41
CA ASN A 28 -3.73 -62.71 -1.18
C ASN A 28 -3.09 -62.46 0.19
N ASP A 29 -2.18 -61.49 0.30
CA ASP A 29 -2.05 -60.63 1.48
C ASP A 29 -1.05 -59.48 1.23
N ASN A 30 -1.28 -58.33 1.86
CA ASN A 30 -0.34 -57.20 2.00
C ASN A 30 -0.02 -56.30 0.79
N ASP A 31 -0.94 -56.14 -0.16
CA ASP A 31 -0.95 -54.95 -1.07
C ASP A 31 -1.87 -53.82 -0.57
N GLU A 32 -2.21 -53.82 0.74
CA GLU A 32 -2.72 -52.62 1.44
C GLU A 32 -1.57 -51.61 1.68
N ALA A 33 -1.03 -51.08 0.58
CA ALA A 33 -0.25 -49.87 0.61
C ALA A 33 -1.15 -48.74 1.17
N GLN A 34 -0.88 -48.33 2.41
CA GLN A 34 -1.74 -47.39 3.12
C GLN A 34 -1.86 -46.04 2.38
N GLU A 35 -2.96 -45.85 1.67
CA GLU A 35 -3.49 -44.50 1.41
C GLU A 35 -3.84 -43.88 2.76
N GLN A 36 -2.86 -43.26 3.40
CA GLN A 36 -3.09 -42.37 4.53
C GLN A 36 -3.95 -41.21 4.02
N GLN A 37 -5.26 -41.32 4.24
CA GLN A 37 -6.23 -40.24 4.06
C GLN A 37 -5.91 -39.16 5.10
N ASP A 38 -4.93 -38.33 4.75
CA ASP A 38 -4.38 -37.26 5.57
C ASP A 38 -5.51 -36.35 6.03
N THR A 39 -5.89 -36.51 7.29
CA THR A 39 -7.25 -36.17 7.75
C THR A 39 -7.28 -34.67 8.08
N PRO A 40 -8.03 -33.83 7.34
CA PRO A 40 -7.76 -32.38 7.30
C PRO A 40 -7.72 -31.74 8.69
N ILE A 41 -6.52 -31.35 9.13
CA ILE A 41 -6.29 -30.91 10.51
C ILE A 41 -6.98 -29.55 10.71
N PRO A 42 -7.99 -29.45 11.60
CA PRO A 42 -8.75 -28.21 11.77
C PRO A 42 -7.90 -27.14 12.46
N ILE A 43 -7.71 -26.01 11.78
CA ILE A 43 -7.05 -24.83 12.33
C ILE A 43 -8.09 -23.96 13.06
N SER A 44 -7.74 -23.45 14.24
CA SER A 44 -8.61 -22.50 14.96
C SER A 44 -8.77 -21.19 14.16
N PRO A 45 -9.97 -20.56 14.14
CA PRO A 45 -10.21 -19.34 13.36
C PRO A 45 -9.18 -18.22 13.60
N LEU A 46 -8.69 -18.05 14.84
CA LEU A 46 -7.63 -17.10 15.17
C LEU A 46 -6.27 -17.44 14.51
N LYS A 47 -5.89 -18.71 14.47
CA LYS A 47 -4.64 -19.16 13.85
C LYS A 47 -4.71 -19.08 12.32
N TYR A 48 -5.89 -19.29 11.73
CA TYR A 48 -6.13 -19.11 10.30
C TYR A 48 -6.15 -17.62 9.91
N ALA A 49 -6.84 -16.77 10.69
CA ALA A 49 -6.81 -15.31 10.53
C ALA A 49 -5.39 -14.74 10.62
N LEU A 50 -4.55 -15.24 11.54
CA LEU A 50 -3.15 -14.85 11.65
C LEU A 50 -2.30 -15.31 10.45
N LYS A 51 -2.51 -16.53 9.93
CA LYS A 51 -1.84 -17.01 8.70
C LYS A 51 -2.13 -16.07 7.52
N ASN A 52 -3.36 -15.60 7.42
CA ASN A 52 -3.87 -14.78 6.31
C ASN A 52 -3.73 -13.25 6.55
N PHE A 53 -3.07 -12.80 7.62
CA PHE A 53 -2.92 -11.38 7.93
C PHE A 53 -1.90 -10.70 7.00
N THR A 54 -2.37 -9.99 5.97
CA THR A 54 -1.54 -9.31 4.96
C THR A 54 -0.98 -7.97 5.44
N SER A 55 0.04 -7.46 4.75
CA SER A 55 0.59 -6.12 4.98
C SER A 55 -0.37 -5.01 4.54
N GLN A 56 -1.44 -5.32 3.78
CA GLN A 56 -2.47 -4.34 3.39
C GLN A 56 -3.17 -3.70 4.60
N PHE A 57 -3.15 -4.34 5.78
CA PHE A 57 -3.60 -3.73 7.03
C PHE A 57 -2.85 -2.43 7.37
N PHE A 58 -1.59 -2.25 6.93
CA PHE A 58 -0.84 -1.02 7.13
C PHE A 58 -1.37 0.18 6.31
N LEU A 59 -2.28 -0.04 5.34
CA LEU A 59 -3.03 1.05 4.70
C LEU A 59 -3.93 1.81 5.70
N ILE A 60 -4.36 1.17 6.79
CA ILE A 60 -5.23 1.75 7.82
C ILE A 60 -4.51 2.83 8.65
N PRO A 61 -3.38 2.56 9.35
CA PRO A 61 -2.62 3.60 10.04
C PRO A 61 -2.08 4.64 9.07
N GLN A 62 -1.66 4.25 7.85
CA GLN A 62 -1.24 5.20 6.81
C GLN A 62 -2.35 6.21 6.48
N GLY A 63 -3.55 5.74 6.14
CA GLY A 63 -4.68 6.60 5.79
C GLY A 63 -5.14 7.46 6.97
N THR A 64 -5.26 6.87 8.16
CA THR A 64 -5.64 7.57 9.39
C THR A 64 -4.62 8.64 9.78
N GLY A 65 -3.33 8.39 9.55
CA GLY A 65 -2.25 9.30 9.86
C GLY A 65 -2.24 10.56 9.00
N ILE A 66 -2.47 10.43 7.69
CA ILE A 66 -2.59 11.62 6.84
C ILE A 66 -3.91 12.37 7.09
N SER A 67 -5.01 11.68 7.43
CA SER A 67 -6.24 12.34 7.89
C SER A 67 -5.99 13.19 9.14
N ALA A 68 -5.21 12.69 10.11
CA ALA A 68 -4.79 13.48 11.28
C ALA A 68 -4.02 14.75 10.87
N VAL A 69 -2.97 14.60 10.03
CA VAL A 69 -2.13 15.72 9.55
C VAL A 69 -2.93 16.77 8.76
N VAL A 70 -3.84 16.33 7.87
CA VAL A 70 -4.70 17.22 7.06
C VAL A 70 -5.66 18.01 7.94
N LEU A 71 -6.33 17.36 8.90
CA LEU A 71 -7.24 18.03 9.82
C LEU A 71 -6.50 19.02 10.74
N HIS A 72 -5.23 18.76 11.09
CA HIS A 72 -4.40 19.69 11.87
C HIS A 72 -3.99 20.93 11.07
N GLN A 73 -3.64 20.77 9.78
CA GLN A 73 -3.08 21.85 8.97
C GLN A 73 -4.14 22.63 8.15
N LEU A 74 -5.41 22.19 8.11
CA LEU A 74 -6.47 22.86 7.35
C LEU A 74 -6.60 24.35 7.75
N ASN A 75 -6.60 25.24 6.76
CA ASN A 75 -6.66 26.69 6.95
C ASN A 75 -7.91 27.18 7.74
N TYR A 76 -9.02 26.44 7.68
CA TYR A 76 -10.26 26.75 8.39
C TYR A 76 -10.37 25.91 9.68
N GLN A 77 -9.61 26.30 10.71
CA GLN A 77 -9.59 25.63 12.01
C GLN A 77 -10.80 26.00 12.89
N PHE A 78 -11.15 25.05 13.77
CA PHE A 78 -11.93 25.28 14.98
C PHE A 78 -11.42 24.32 16.07
N TYR A 79 -11.61 24.65 17.35
CA TYR A 79 -10.98 23.92 18.48
C TYR A 79 -11.22 22.40 18.46
N GLY A 80 -12.43 21.96 18.09
CA GLY A 80 -12.76 20.54 17.96
C GLY A 80 -11.99 19.81 16.85
N LEU A 81 -11.58 20.49 15.78
CA LEU A 81 -10.88 19.90 14.64
C LEU A 81 -9.48 19.41 15.04
N ILE A 82 -8.76 20.22 15.82
CA ILE A 82 -7.45 19.87 16.40
C ILE A 82 -7.58 18.66 17.33
N ARG A 83 -8.65 18.60 18.15
CA ARG A 83 -8.89 17.44 19.03
C ARG A 83 -9.24 16.16 18.25
N ILE A 84 -10.03 16.26 17.17
CA ILE A 84 -10.30 15.12 16.27
C ILE A 84 -9.00 14.64 15.60
N SER A 85 -8.16 15.58 15.12
CA SER A 85 -6.84 15.27 14.57
C SER A 85 -5.94 14.53 15.57
N GLN A 86 -5.89 14.99 16.82
CA GLN A 86 -5.13 14.32 17.89
C GLN A 86 -5.65 12.91 18.18
N VAL A 87 -6.97 12.69 18.17
CA VAL A 87 -7.57 11.35 18.31
C VAL A 87 -7.18 10.42 17.15
N LEU A 88 -7.21 10.90 15.89
CA LEU A 88 -6.76 10.11 14.74
C LEU A 88 -5.26 9.81 14.78
N TRP A 89 -4.43 10.73 15.30
CA TRP A 89 -3.00 10.50 15.49
C TRP A 89 -2.72 9.40 16.53
N VAL A 90 -3.40 9.43 17.69
CA VAL A 90 -3.31 8.35 18.69
C VAL A 90 -3.81 7.01 18.12
N LEU A 91 -4.90 7.02 17.35
CA LEU A 91 -5.40 5.83 16.66
C LEU A 91 -4.41 5.29 15.62
N THR A 92 -3.65 6.17 14.94
CA THR A 92 -2.57 5.80 14.01
C THR A 92 -1.42 5.12 14.74
N ILE A 93 -0.99 5.64 15.89
CA ILE A 93 0.04 4.99 16.73
C ILE A 93 -0.43 3.60 17.18
N ALA A 94 -1.64 3.52 17.76
CA ALA A 94 -2.19 2.27 18.29
C ALA A 94 -2.38 1.20 17.21
N SER A 95 -2.92 1.57 16.05
CA SER A 95 -3.11 0.63 14.93
C SER A 95 -1.80 0.24 14.26
N LEU A 96 -0.82 1.14 14.11
CA LEU A 96 0.49 0.79 13.57
C LEU A 96 1.22 -0.20 14.49
N VAL A 97 1.28 0.06 15.80
CA VAL A 97 1.93 -0.84 16.77
C VAL A 97 1.20 -2.18 16.85
N GLY A 98 -0.14 -2.17 16.88
CA GLY A 98 -0.94 -3.39 16.90
C GLY A 98 -0.75 -4.27 15.66
N PHE A 99 -0.79 -3.68 14.46
CA PHE A 99 -0.59 -4.42 13.22
C PHE A 99 0.87 -4.86 13.02
N LEU A 100 1.87 -4.09 13.50
CA LEU A 100 3.27 -4.53 13.53
C LEU A 100 3.46 -5.75 14.44
N ALA A 101 2.84 -5.76 15.64
CA ALA A 101 2.90 -6.91 16.54
C ALA A 101 2.25 -8.16 15.94
N ILE A 102 1.09 -8.02 15.29
CA ILE A 102 0.41 -9.12 14.60
C ILE A 102 1.24 -9.63 13.41
N TYR A 103 1.81 -8.73 12.60
CA TYR A 103 2.64 -9.11 11.46
C TYR A 103 3.95 -9.80 11.90
N ALA A 104 4.59 -9.32 12.98
CA ALA A 104 5.73 -9.98 13.59
C ALA A 104 5.39 -11.37 14.15
N LEU A 105 4.21 -11.53 14.76
CA LEU A 105 3.74 -12.85 15.19
C LEU A 105 3.50 -13.79 13.99
N ARG A 106 2.99 -13.27 12.86
CA ARG A 106 2.86 -14.02 11.61
C ARG A 106 4.21 -14.42 11.02
N THR A 107 5.23 -13.54 11.02
CA THR A 107 6.58 -13.89 10.52
C THR A 107 7.25 -14.96 11.37
N VAL A 108 7.07 -14.94 12.69
CA VAL A 108 7.64 -15.96 13.60
C VAL A 108 6.92 -17.30 13.49
N LEU A 109 5.58 -17.32 13.41
CA LEU A 109 4.79 -18.57 13.40
C LEU A 109 4.59 -19.17 11.99
N PHE A 110 4.68 -18.37 10.93
CA PHE A 110 4.48 -18.81 9.54
C PHE A 110 5.57 -18.28 8.57
N PRO A 111 6.88 -18.40 8.89
CA PRO A 111 7.95 -17.78 8.12
C PRO A 111 7.98 -18.21 6.64
N ARG A 112 7.66 -19.48 6.35
CA ARG A 112 7.59 -20.00 4.97
C ARG A 112 6.50 -19.33 4.14
N GLU A 113 5.34 -19.05 4.75
CA GLU A 113 4.19 -18.45 4.06
C GLU A 113 4.41 -16.95 3.82
N VAL A 114 5.01 -16.23 4.78
CA VAL A 114 5.38 -14.82 4.58
C VAL A 114 6.49 -14.68 3.53
N TRP A 115 7.52 -15.54 3.58
CA TRP A 115 8.59 -15.56 2.58
C TRP A 115 8.10 -15.94 1.18
N LYS A 116 7.05 -16.76 1.07
CA LYS A 116 6.34 -17.00 -0.19
C LYS A 116 5.60 -15.74 -0.64
N ALA A 117 4.75 -15.15 0.20
CA ALA A 117 3.97 -13.96 -0.15
C ALA A 117 4.85 -12.76 -0.56
N TRP A 118 6.00 -12.54 0.10
CA TRP A 118 6.97 -11.51 -0.30
C TRP A 118 7.57 -11.70 -1.70
N LYS A 119 7.53 -12.93 -2.23
CA LYS A 119 7.96 -13.27 -3.59
C LYS A 119 6.79 -13.28 -4.58
N THR A 120 5.62 -13.76 -4.16
CA THR A 120 4.48 -14.06 -5.06
C THR A 120 3.31 -13.08 -5.01
N GLU A 121 3.41 -12.02 -4.20
CA GLU A 121 2.35 -11.02 -4.06
C GLU A 121 2.94 -9.61 -4.03
N ILE A 122 2.99 -8.96 -5.20
CA ILE A 122 3.50 -7.58 -5.36
C ILE A 122 2.87 -6.61 -4.35
N MET A 123 1.58 -6.77 -4.03
CA MET A 123 0.89 -5.92 -3.06
C MET A 123 1.33 -6.15 -1.61
N GLU A 124 1.70 -7.39 -1.24
CA GLU A 124 2.22 -7.72 0.09
C GLU A 124 3.57 -7.00 0.32
N THR A 125 4.50 -7.10 -0.63
CA THR A 125 5.81 -6.43 -0.53
C THR A 125 5.69 -4.91 -0.65
N ALA A 126 4.79 -4.42 -1.51
CA ALA A 126 4.55 -2.98 -1.67
C ALA A 126 3.94 -2.34 -0.42
N CYS A 127 2.97 -2.98 0.24
CA CYS A 127 2.32 -2.44 1.43
C CYS A 127 3.19 -2.46 2.70
N LEU A 128 4.37 -3.11 2.71
CA LEU A 128 5.36 -2.90 3.77
C LEU A 128 5.85 -1.44 3.82
N SER A 129 5.86 -0.73 2.69
CA SER A 129 6.21 0.70 2.61
C SER A 129 5.26 1.58 3.44
N CYS A 130 4.02 1.13 3.66
CA CYS A 130 3.01 1.83 4.44
C CYS A 130 3.41 1.98 5.92
N VAL A 131 4.31 1.13 6.44
CA VAL A 131 4.87 1.26 7.79
C VAL A 131 5.69 2.56 7.92
N SER A 132 6.60 2.82 6.97
CA SER A 132 7.40 4.05 6.92
C SER A 132 6.52 5.28 6.67
N ILE A 133 5.53 5.18 5.78
CA ILE A 133 4.57 6.27 5.51
C ILE A 133 3.79 6.64 6.78
N ALA A 134 3.17 5.66 7.46
CA ALA A 134 2.44 5.86 8.71
C ALA A 134 3.34 6.44 9.82
N TYR A 135 4.53 5.87 10.01
CA TYR A 135 5.52 6.38 10.97
C TYR A 135 5.92 7.84 10.68
N THR A 136 6.03 8.24 9.41
CA THR A 136 6.26 9.64 9.05
C THR A 136 5.11 10.56 9.48
N THR A 137 3.86 10.11 9.37
CA THR A 137 2.70 10.93 9.85
C THR A 137 2.70 11.07 11.37
N ILE A 138 3.16 10.04 12.10
CA ILE A 138 3.35 10.13 13.56
C ILE A 138 4.43 11.17 13.90
N ILE A 139 5.57 11.16 13.20
CA ILE A 139 6.67 12.12 13.39
C ILE A 139 6.22 13.56 13.08
N GLN A 140 5.48 13.76 11.98
CA GLN A 140 4.89 15.05 11.63
C GLN A 140 3.96 15.58 12.73
N MET A 141 3.11 14.71 13.30
CA MET A 141 2.21 15.09 14.38
C MET A 141 2.92 15.38 15.72
N ILE A 142 4.04 14.71 16.02
CA ILE A 142 4.92 15.10 17.15
C ILE A 142 5.41 16.54 16.96
N ALA A 143 5.95 16.87 15.78
CA ALA A 143 6.45 18.21 15.47
C ALA A 143 5.33 19.28 15.50
N LEU A 144 4.13 18.94 15.04
CA LEU A 144 2.98 19.85 14.98
C LEU A 144 2.31 20.11 16.34
N ASN A 145 2.26 19.12 17.24
CA ASN A 145 1.51 19.22 18.51
C ASN A 145 2.41 19.46 19.72
N LEU A 146 3.51 18.70 19.86
CA LEU A 146 4.25 18.65 21.12
C LEU A 146 5.33 19.73 21.25
N VAL A 147 5.80 20.31 20.14
CA VAL A 147 6.88 21.31 20.19
C VAL A 147 6.41 22.64 20.76
N GLY A 148 5.19 23.06 20.43
CA GLY A 148 4.56 24.27 20.99
C GLY A 148 4.13 24.08 22.45
N ASP A 149 3.35 23.03 22.72
CA ASP A 149 2.73 22.83 24.04
C ASP A 149 3.70 22.24 25.09
N TRP A 150 4.64 21.36 24.68
CA TRP A 150 5.54 20.60 25.57
C TRP A 150 7.04 20.92 25.34
N GLY A 151 7.37 21.86 24.44
CA GLY A 151 8.70 22.44 24.27
C GLY A 151 9.65 21.77 23.27
N PRO A 152 10.82 22.41 22.98
CA PRO A 152 11.70 22.08 21.87
C PRO A 152 12.40 20.71 21.95
N GLY A 153 12.38 20.04 23.12
CA GLY A 153 12.87 18.66 23.25
C GLY A 153 12.16 17.69 22.31
N TRP A 154 10.87 17.89 22.05
CA TRP A 154 10.09 17.07 21.12
C TRP A 154 10.49 17.28 19.65
N GLY A 155 11.04 18.44 19.31
CA GLY A 155 11.60 18.69 17.98
C GLY A 155 12.87 17.89 17.72
N LYS A 156 13.75 17.81 18.72
CA LYS A 156 14.94 16.94 18.70
C LYS A 156 14.56 15.45 18.70
N ALA A 157 13.49 15.06 19.40
CA ALA A 157 12.94 13.72 19.31
C ALA A 157 12.43 13.41 17.89
N ALA A 158 11.63 14.30 17.28
CA ALA A 158 11.13 14.14 15.92
C ALA A 158 12.27 14.06 14.88
N TYR A 159 13.35 14.82 15.05
CA TYR A 159 14.58 14.74 14.25
C TYR A 159 15.25 13.36 14.30
N VAL A 160 15.43 12.78 15.51
CA VAL A 160 16.03 11.44 15.65
C VAL A 160 15.12 10.36 15.05
N LEU A 161 13.81 10.43 15.32
CA LEU A 161 12.83 9.50 14.77
C LEU A 161 12.76 9.60 13.22
N TRP A 162 12.95 10.79 12.66
CA TRP A 162 13.03 11.01 11.21
C TRP A 162 14.26 10.34 10.59
N TRP A 163 15.45 10.43 11.19
CA TRP A 163 16.64 9.72 10.68
C TRP A 163 16.50 8.20 10.73
N ILE A 164 15.83 7.63 11.73
CA ILE A 164 15.47 6.20 11.76
C ILE A 164 14.55 5.87 10.57
N ASN A 165 13.61 6.77 10.24
CA ASN A 165 12.71 6.60 9.12
C ASN A 165 13.37 6.78 7.74
N VAL A 166 14.40 7.64 7.63
CA VAL A 166 15.24 7.78 6.42
C VAL A 166 15.82 6.43 6.01
N VAL A 167 16.36 5.67 6.97
CA VAL A 167 16.89 4.31 6.70
C VAL A 167 15.78 3.38 6.23
N MET A 168 14.61 3.37 6.89
CA MET A 168 13.48 2.51 6.51
C MET A 168 12.91 2.85 5.12
N ALA A 169 12.75 4.14 4.80
CA ALA A 169 12.26 4.60 3.51
C ALA A 169 13.25 4.28 2.38
N LEU A 170 14.55 4.47 2.60
CA LEU A 170 15.59 4.12 1.64
C LEU A 170 15.61 2.60 1.39
N LEU A 171 15.48 1.78 2.44
CA LEU A 171 15.39 0.33 2.33
C LEU A 171 14.18 -0.09 1.48
N VAL A 172 12.96 0.36 1.76
CA VAL A 172 11.79 -0.03 0.93
C VAL A 172 11.88 0.52 -0.49
N ALA A 173 12.35 1.76 -0.68
CA ALA A 173 12.46 2.40 -1.99
C ALA A 173 13.47 1.71 -2.93
N ILE A 174 14.48 1.00 -2.39
CA ILE A 174 15.45 0.22 -3.18
C ILE A 174 15.06 -1.26 -3.24
N VAL A 175 14.79 -1.88 -2.08
CA VAL A 175 14.57 -3.33 -1.98
C VAL A 175 13.26 -3.76 -2.62
N THR A 176 12.16 -3.01 -2.46
CA THR A 176 10.86 -3.44 -3.00
C THR A 176 10.84 -3.44 -4.53
N PRO A 177 11.30 -2.38 -5.25
CA PRO A 177 11.46 -2.46 -6.71
C PRO A 177 12.43 -3.54 -7.17
N TYR A 178 13.53 -3.79 -6.45
CA TYR A 178 14.44 -4.89 -6.76
C TYR A 178 13.78 -6.26 -6.63
N VAL A 179 13.06 -6.51 -5.53
CA VAL A 179 12.30 -7.75 -5.31
C VAL A 179 11.28 -7.97 -6.43
N ILE A 180 10.45 -6.97 -6.73
CA ILE A 180 9.42 -7.06 -7.78
C ILE A 180 10.07 -7.33 -9.14
N THR A 181 11.12 -6.60 -9.52
CA THR A 181 11.75 -6.76 -10.85
C THR A 181 12.60 -8.03 -11.01
N ARG A 182 13.00 -8.71 -9.92
CA ARG A 182 13.86 -9.90 -9.96
C ARG A 182 13.20 -11.22 -9.60
N LEU A 183 12.09 -11.20 -8.86
CA LEU A 183 11.45 -12.43 -8.35
C LEU A 183 10.10 -12.70 -9.03
N GLU A 184 9.32 -11.67 -9.36
CA GLU A 184 8.12 -11.77 -10.21
C GLU A 184 7.97 -10.53 -11.11
N ALA A 185 8.70 -10.50 -12.23
CA ALA A 185 8.51 -9.47 -13.25
C ALA A 185 7.11 -9.64 -13.88
N PRO A 186 6.15 -8.73 -13.66
CA PRO A 186 4.72 -8.99 -13.93
C PRO A 186 4.32 -8.87 -15.41
N GLY A 187 5.27 -8.53 -16.30
CA GLY A 187 4.98 -7.92 -17.58
C GLY A 187 4.41 -6.50 -17.43
N ILE A 188 4.43 -5.72 -18.51
CA ILE A 188 3.85 -4.36 -18.53
C ILE A 188 2.34 -4.40 -18.23
N ASP A 189 1.67 -5.44 -18.74
CA ASP A 189 0.22 -5.58 -18.77
C ASP A 189 -0.41 -5.92 -17.41
N SER A 190 0.40 -6.25 -16.40
CA SER A 190 -0.07 -6.58 -15.04
C SER A 190 0.41 -5.61 -13.95
N VAL A 191 1.22 -4.59 -14.26
CA VAL A 191 1.77 -3.64 -13.27
C VAL A 191 0.66 -2.99 -12.43
N PRO A 192 0.58 -3.25 -11.10
CA PRO A 192 -0.45 -2.67 -10.25
C PRO A 192 -0.07 -1.26 -9.78
N PRO A 193 -1.03 -0.32 -9.61
CA PRO A 193 -0.74 1.00 -9.04
C PRO A 193 -0.02 0.98 -7.67
N GLY A 194 -0.22 -0.10 -6.89
CA GLY A 194 0.48 -0.32 -5.63
C GLY A 194 2.01 -0.36 -5.73
N ILE A 195 2.59 -0.58 -6.91
CA ILE A 195 4.05 -0.49 -7.13
C ILE A 195 4.64 0.88 -6.79
N LEU A 196 3.81 1.93 -6.70
CA LEU A 196 4.20 3.28 -6.30
C LEU A 196 4.43 3.46 -4.79
N LEU A 197 3.96 2.54 -3.94
CA LEU A 197 4.04 2.69 -2.47
C LEU A 197 5.48 2.91 -1.92
N PRO A 198 6.55 2.30 -2.45
CA PRO A 198 7.92 2.60 -2.02
C PRO A 198 8.37 4.03 -2.37
N MET A 199 8.00 4.52 -3.56
CA MET A 199 8.26 5.90 -3.98
C MET A 199 7.43 6.89 -3.15
N ILE A 200 6.20 6.52 -2.77
CA ILE A 200 5.42 7.30 -1.81
C ILE A 200 6.13 7.39 -0.47
N ALA A 201 6.68 6.29 0.08
CA ALA A 201 7.42 6.31 1.35
C ALA A 201 8.63 7.28 1.34
N ALA A 202 9.44 7.24 0.27
CA ALA A 202 10.52 8.20 0.05
C ALA A 202 10.02 9.66 0.03
N LEU A 203 8.95 9.96 -0.72
CA LEU A 203 8.38 11.30 -0.80
C LEU A 203 7.72 11.75 0.51
N THR A 204 7.13 10.82 1.29
CA THR A 204 6.59 11.11 2.61
C THR A 204 7.71 11.46 3.58
N VAL A 205 8.83 10.72 3.59
CA VAL A 205 10.02 11.08 4.40
C VAL A 205 10.58 12.45 4.00
N ALA A 206 10.64 12.76 2.71
CA ALA A 206 11.07 14.09 2.24
C ALA A 206 10.21 15.22 2.83
N ALA A 207 8.88 15.08 2.75
CA ALA A 207 7.93 16.02 3.35
C ALA A 207 8.02 16.07 4.88
N GLY A 208 8.16 14.91 5.54
CA GLY A 208 8.35 14.80 6.98
C GLY A 208 9.58 15.57 7.46
N GLY A 209 10.66 15.56 6.70
CA GLY A 209 11.87 16.33 7.00
C GLY A 209 11.60 17.84 6.98
N GLY A 210 10.87 18.33 5.97
CA GLY A 210 10.45 19.73 5.93
C GLY A 210 9.48 20.11 7.05
N VAL A 211 8.55 19.24 7.48
CA VAL A 211 7.69 19.50 8.64
C VAL A 211 8.52 19.54 9.93
N VAL A 212 9.49 18.64 10.10
CA VAL A 212 10.44 18.65 11.23
C VAL A 212 11.31 19.90 11.25
N CYS A 213 11.79 20.39 10.10
CA CYS A 213 12.50 21.68 10.02
C CYS A 213 11.57 22.87 10.32
N ARG A 214 10.36 22.91 9.74
CA ARG A 214 9.43 24.05 9.88
C ARG A 214 8.89 24.23 11.29
N TYR A 215 8.62 23.14 12.01
CA TYR A 215 7.94 23.16 13.30
C TYR A 215 8.78 22.60 14.47
N GLY A 216 9.87 21.88 14.22
CA GLY A 216 10.70 21.24 15.23
C GLY A 216 11.64 22.15 16.04
N ALA A 217 11.58 23.48 15.87
CA ALA A 217 12.44 24.44 16.58
C ALA A 217 13.95 24.07 16.56
N LEU A 218 14.42 23.58 15.40
CA LEU A 218 15.81 23.18 15.17
C LEU A 218 16.66 24.36 14.68
N ASP A 219 17.93 24.38 15.03
CA ASP A 219 18.95 25.27 14.48
C ASP A 219 19.28 24.93 13.01
N ALA A 220 19.88 25.88 12.27
CA ALA A 220 20.26 25.64 10.87
C ALA A 220 21.24 24.46 10.67
N GLY A 221 22.12 24.19 11.65
CA GLY A 221 23.06 23.08 11.62
C GLY A 221 22.37 21.71 11.58
N LEU A 222 21.26 21.54 12.30
CA LEU A 222 20.40 20.36 12.22
C LEU A 222 19.44 20.41 11.02
N GLN A 223 18.94 21.58 10.62
CA GLN A 223 18.00 21.68 9.50
C GLN A 223 18.63 21.36 8.14
N VAL A 224 19.81 21.91 7.81
CA VAL A 224 20.38 21.81 6.46
C VAL A 224 20.59 20.35 6.00
N PRO A 225 21.17 19.43 6.80
CA PRO A 225 21.29 18.02 6.42
C PRO A 225 19.94 17.35 6.12
N VAL A 226 18.90 17.66 6.91
CA VAL A 226 17.54 17.15 6.72
C VAL A 226 16.96 17.64 5.39
N LEU A 227 17.09 18.95 5.10
CA LEU A 227 16.61 19.53 3.85
C LEU A 227 17.30 18.92 2.63
N ILE A 228 18.63 18.76 2.66
CA ILE A 228 19.40 18.17 1.56
C ILE A 228 19.00 16.70 1.32
N VAL A 229 18.92 15.88 2.38
CA VAL A 229 18.48 14.48 2.25
C VAL A 229 17.03 14.38 1.77
N SER A 230 16.13 15.26 2.24
CA SER A 230 14.77 15.33 1.71
C SER A 230 14.72 15.68 0.22
N TYR A 231 15.55 16.61 -0.27
CA TYR A 231 15.65 16.90 -1.71
C TYR A 231 16.18 15.70 -2.51
N LEU A 232 17.13 14.94 -1.96
CA LEU A 232 17.60 13.69 -2.58
C LEU A 232 16.49 12.63 -2.67
N PHE A 233 15.63 12.50 -1.65
CA PHE A 233 14.47 11.61 -1.72
C PHE A 233 13.43 12.05 -2.77
N VAL A 234 13.23 13.36 -2.98
CA VAL A 234 12.39 13.85 -4.09
C VAL A 234 13.02 13.51 -5.44
N GLY A 235 14.33 13.74 -5.60
CA GLY A 235 15.07 13.41 -6.81
C GLY A 235 15.12 11.91 -7.14
N LEU A 236 15.12 11.05 -6.12
CA LEU A 236 15.02 9.59 -6.26
C LEU A 236 13.61 9.18 -6.73
N ALA A 237 12.58 9.58 -6.00
CA ALA A 237 11.28 8.93 -6.08
C ALA A 237 10.30 9.57 -7.08
N LEU A 238 10.38 10.89 -7.31
CA LEU A 238 9.45 11.57 -8.22
C LEU A 238 9.67 11.20 -9.70
N PRO A 239 10.92 11.11 -10.22
CA PRO A 239 11.15 10.64 -11.59
C PRO A 239 10.74 9.17 -11.79
N LEU A 240 11.01 8.29 -10.82
CA LEU A 240 10.59 6.89 -10.85
C LEU A 240 9.05 6.77 -10.89
N ALA A 241 8.32 7.58 -10.13
CA ALA A 241 6.86 7.63 -10.20
C ALA A 241 6.37 8.07 -11.60
N ILE A 242 6.98 9.09 -12.20
CA ILE A 242 6.63 9.55 -13.56
C ILE A 242 6.84 8.44 -14.61
N LEU A 243 7.93 7.66 -14.50
CA LEU A 243 8.16 6.50 -15.38
C LEU A 243 7.07 5.43 -15.22
N VAL A 244 6.68 5.08 -13.98
CA VAL A 244 5.56 4.16 -13.72
C VAL A 244 4.23 4.73 -14.24
N HIS A 245 4.01 6.03 -14.14
CA HIS A 245 2.81 6.68 -14.68
C HIS A 245 2.73 6.56 -16.21
N ALA A 246 3.86 6.68 -16.92
CA ALA A 246 3.92 6.47 -18.36
C ALA A 246 3.60 5.01 -18.73
N VAL A 247 4.14 4.02 -17.99
CA VAL A 247 3.86 2.59 -18.19
C VAL A 247 2.38 2.27 -17.94
N VAL A 248 1.80 2.75 -16.84
CA VAL A 248 0.38 2.53 -16.52
C VAL A 248 -0.54 3.26 -17.51
N LEU A 249 -0.16 4.45 -18.00
CA LEU A 249 -0.93 5.15 -19.03
C LEU A 249 -0.90 4.41 -20.37
N ALA A 250 0.27 3.90 -20.80
CA ALA A 250 0.37 3.08 -22.01
C ALA A 250 -0.50 1.81 -21.91
N ARG A 251 -0.43 1.11 -20.76
CA ARG A 251 -1.28 -0.05 -20.43
C ARG A 251 -2.78 0.27 -20.47
N LEU A 252 -3.19 1.46 -20.00
CA LEU A 252 -4.60 1.90 -20.00
C LEU A 252 -5.10 2.37 -21.39
N LEU A 253 -4.19 2.59 -22.34
CA LEU A 253 -4.51 2.88 -23.74
C LEU A 253 -4.61 1.61 -24.61
N ASP A 254 -4.10 0.48 -24.13
CA ASP A 254 -4.21 -0.81 -24.80
C ASP A 254 -5.59 -1.47 -24.59
N LYS A 255 -5.99 -2.32 -25.53
CA LYS A 255 -7.39 -2.77 -25.67
C LYS A 255 -7.72 -3.97 -24.78
N GLY A 256 -8.53 -3.70 -23.75
CA GLY A 256 -9.16 -4.73 -22.91
C GLY A 256 -8.41 -5.02 -21.61
N THR A 257 -7.28 -4.35 -21.40
CA THR A 257 -6.30 -4.65 -20.34
C THR A 257 -6.60 -3.97 -18.99
N PHE A 258 -7.85 -3.55 -18.74
CA PHE A 258 -8.27 -3.22 -17.36
C PHE A 258 -8.35 -4.52 -16.56
N PRO A 259 -7.48 -4.74 -15.57
CA PRO A 259 -7.30 -6.05 -14.94
C PRO A 259 -8.50 -6.42 -14.07
N GLN A 260 -9.18 -7.51 -14.42
CA GLN A 260 -10.33 -8.07 -13.68
C GLN A 260 -10.07 -8.35 -12.18
N LYS A 261 -8.81 -8.33 -11.74
CA LYS A 261 -8.37 -8.61 -10.35
C LYS A 261 -7.82 -7.39 -9.59
N GLN A 262 -7.64 -6.20 -10.18
CA GLN A 262 -7.21 -5.01 -9.41
C GLN A 262 -8.43 -4.15 -9.07
N SER A 263 -8.60 -3.81 -7.80
CA SER A 263 -9.70 -2.96 -7.35
C SER A 263 -9.55 -1.53 -7.88
N VAL A 264 -10.63 -0.96 -8.42
CA VAL A 264 -10.65 0.39 -9.01
C VAL A 264 -10.13 1.48 -8.04
N TYR A 265 -10.30 1.27 -6.74
CA TYR A 265 -9.81 2.18 -5.70
C TYR A 265 -8.27 2.34 -5.70
N GLN A 266 -7.52 1.36 -6.23
CA GLN A 266 -6.06 1.45 -6.34
C GLN A 266 -5.61 2.48 -7.40
N LEU A 267 -6.46 2.89 -8.35
CA LEU A 267 -6.13 3.97 -9.29
C LEU A 267 -5.80 5.28 -8.58
N MET A 268 -6.37 5.52 -7.39
CA MET A 268 -6.09 6.71 -6.58
C MET A 268 -4.63 6.76 -6.12
N ILE A 269 -3.93 5.61 -6.03
CA ILE A 269 -2.49 5.54 -5.70
C ILE A 269 -1.64 6.33 -6.71
N MET A 270 -2.06 6.43 -7.98
CA MET A 270 -1.38 7.22 -9.02
C MET A 270 -1.30 8.72 -8.67
N CYS A 271 -2.23 9.25 -7.88
CA CYS A 271 -2.18 10.61 -7.36
C CYS A 271 -1.15 10.77 -6.22
N GLY A 272 -0.84 9.67 -5.50
CA GLY A 272 -0.06 9.65 -4.26
C GLY A 272 1.32 10.29 -4.38
N PRO A 273 2.19 9.89 -5.33
CA PRO A 273 3.50 10.50 -5.51
C PRO A 273 3.43 11.99 -5.86
N LEU A 274 2.39 12.40 -6.58
CA LEU A 274 2.25 13.78 -7.06
C LEU A 274 1.75 14.71 -5.93
N GLY A 275 0.72 14.29 -5.18
CA GLY A 275 0.31 15.00 -3.97
C GLY A 275 1.43 15.05 -2.93
N GLN A 276 2.07 13.93 -2.65
CA GLN A 276 3.10 13.84 -1.61
C GLN A 276 4.40 14.57 -1.99
N GLY A 277 4.87 14.41 -3.24
CA GLY A 277 6.05 15.09 -3.76
C GLY A 277 5.83 16.59 -3.95
N SER A 278 4.62 17.01 -4.33
CA SER A 278 4.23 18.42 -4.34
C SER A 278 4.32 19.02 -2.93
N PHE A 279 3.72 18.38 -1.91
CA PHE A 279 3.81 18.87 -0.55
C PHE A 279 5.26 18.92 -0.06
N ALA A 280 6.08 17.89 -0.36
CA ALA A 280 7.51 17.87 -0.04
C ALA A 280 8.26 19.09 -0.64
N LEU A 281 8.09 19.34 -1.94
CA LEU A 281 8.73 20.48 -2.61
C LEU A 281 8.28 21.84 -2.05
N GLN A 282 7.03 21.97 -1.63
CA GLN A 282 6.52 23.19 -1.02
C GLN A 282 7.08 23.42 0.40
N ILE A 283 6.99 22.41 1.28
CA ILE A 283 7.41 22.51 2.69
C ILE A 283 8.92 22.70 2.82
N LEU A 284 9.73 22.02 2.00
CA LEU A 284 11.18 22.20 1.96
C LEU A 284 11.56 23.61 1.48
N GLY A 285 10.91 24.08 0.41
CA GLY A 285 11.11 25.43 -0.10
C GLY A 285 10.80 26.51 0.94
N GLN A 286 9.74 26.36 1.73
CA GLN A 286 9.46 27.26 2.86
C GLN A 286 10.53 27.22 3.95
N CYS A 287 11.12 26.07 4.28
CA CYS A 287 12.18 26.00 5.29
C CYS A 287 13.45 26.75 4.83
N VAL A 288 13.83 26.56 3.56
CA VAL A 288 14.91 27.32 2.92
C VAL A 288 14.60 28.83 2.94
N GLN A 289 13.37 29.23 2.57
CA GLN A 289 12.91 30.63 2.56
C GLN A 289 12.90 31.28 3.94
N ARG A 290 12.61 30.51 5.01
CA ARG A 290 12.59 31.00 6.40
C ARG A 290 13.98 31.23 7.01
N GLY A 291 15.05 30.92 6.28
CA GLY A 291 16.41 31.27 6.66
C GLY A 291 17.37 30.10 6.85
N ALA A 292 16.93 28.83 6.73
CA ALA A 292 17.78 27.66 7.04
C ALA A 292 19.11 27.63 6.27
N PHE A 293 19.15 28.12 5.03
CA PHE A 293 20.39 28.24 4.23
C PHE A 293 21.12 29.58 4.49
N ALA A 294 20.40 30.63 4.87
CA ALA A 294 20.97 31.96 5.13
C ALA A 294 21.66 32.06 6.50
N GLU A 295 21.19 31.31 7.49
CA GLU A 295 21.79 31.16 8.82
C GLU A 295 23.01 30.22 8.79
N TYR A 296 22.99 29.20 7.91
CA TYR A 296 24.10 28.25 7.75
C TYR A 296 25.31 28.88 7.04
N ASN A 297 25.08 29.56 5.90
CA ASN A 297 26.04 30.43 5.19
C ASN A 297 27.42 29.85 4.78
N GLU A 298 27.68 28.55 4.92
CA GLU A 298 28.97 27.90 4.61
C GLU A 298 29.35 27.86 3.11
N SER A 299 28.45 28.20 2.18
CA SER A 299 28.77 28.21 0.74
C SER A 299 27.78 29.04 -0.09
N THR A 300 28.14 29.41 -1.31
CA THR A 300 27.22 30.13 -2.24
C THR A 300 25.86 29.45 -2.40
N PHE A 301 25.82 28.11 -2.42
CA PHE A 301 24.57 27.33 -2.48
C PHE A 301 23.81 27.33 -1.15
N LEU A 302 24.53 27.17 -0.03
CA LEU A 302 24.00 27.24 1.33
C LEU A 302 24.21 28.66 1.90
N SER A 303 23.65 29.66 1.22
CA SER A 303 23.68 31.09 1.62
C SER A 303 22.31 31.74 1.37
N ALA A 304 22.14 33.00 1.76
CA ALA A 304 20.95 33.78 1.44
C ALA A 304 20.67 33.90 -0.08
N ILE A 305 21.71 33.90 -0.92
CA ILE A 305 21.57 33.96 -2.39
C ILE A 305 21.02 32.64 -2.91
N GLY A 306 21.64 31.51 -2.53
CA GLY A 306 21.16 30.18 -2.88
C GLY A 306 19.76 29.88 -2.33
N ALA A 307 19.45 30.37 -1.12
CA ALA A 307 18.14 30.23 -0.48
C ALA A 307 17.00 30.81 -1.33
N SER A 308 17.19 32.02 -1.87
CA SER A 308 16.20 32.67 -2.75
C SER A 308 15.86 31.78 -3.95
N VAL A 309 16.87 31.32 -4.70
CA VAL A 309 16.67 30.49 -5.90
C VAL A 309 16.04 29.14 -5.53
N VAL A 310 16.63 28.42 -4.57
CA VAL A 310 16.18 27.06 -4.19
C VAL A 310 14.74 27.09 -3.66
N SER A 311 14.40 28.06 -2.79
CA SER A 311 13.05 28.17 -2.24
C SER A 311 11.98 28.40 -3.32
N THR A 312 12.18 29.37 -4.21
CA THR A 312 11.22 29.73 -5.26
C THR A 312 11.09 28.62 -6.30
N SER A 313 12.20 28.06 -6.78
CA SER A 313 12.17 26.93 -7.73
C SER A 313 11.51 25.68 -7.11
N SER A 314 11.75 25.41 -5.84
CA SER A 314 11.14 24.29 -5.12
C SER A 314 9.62 24.46 -4.99
N GLN A 315 9.15 25.63 -4.53
CA GLN A 315 7.72 25.91 -4.39
C GLN A 315 7.00 25.90 -5.76
N PHE A 316 7.63 26.46 -6.80
CA PHE A 316 7.09 26.45 -8.16
C PHE A 316 7.02 25.04 -8.76
N LEU A 317 8.06 24.21 -8.60
CA LEU A 317 8.00 22.80 -9.02
C LEU A 317 6.92 22.04 -8.23
N GLY A 318 6.74 22.34 -6.94
CA GLY A 318 5.65 21.80 -6.14
C GLY A 318 4.26 22.11 -6.72
N LEU A 319 4.04 23.34 -7.20
CA LEU A 319 2.81 23.73 -7.89
C LEU A 319 2.61 22.97 -9.21
N LEU A 320 3.65 22.83 -10.04
CA LEU A 320 3.58 22.08 -11.30
C LEU A 320 3.26 20.59 -11.08
N VAL A 321 3.90 19.98 -10.07
CA VAL A 321 3.68 18.58 -9.69
C VAL A 321 2.25 18.38 -9.14
N TRP A 322 1.70 19.35 -8.40
CA TRP A 322 0.28 19.32 -8.00
C TRP A 322 -0.65 19.38 -9.22
N GLY A 323 -0.34 20.25 -10.18
CA GLY A 323 -1.07 20.38 -11.44
C GLY A 323 -1.14 19.07 -12.23
N TYR A 324 -0.02 18.34 -12.33
CA TYR A 324 -0.01 16.99 -12.92
C TYR A 324 -0.82 15.98 -12.08
N GLY A 325 -0.82 16.13 -10.75
CA GLY A 325 -1.65 15.34 -9.83
C GLY A 325 -3.15 15.43 -10.11
N ILE A 326 -3.65 16.57 -10.64
CA ILE A 326 -5.06 16.76 -10.99
C ILE A 326 -5.52 15.71 -12.02
N PHE A 327 -4.68 15.36 -13.01
CA PHE A 327 -5.03 14.37 -14.04
C PHE A 327 -5.35 13.00 -13.42
N TRP A 328 -4.42 12.47 -12.61
CA TRP A 328 -4.59 11.15 -12.00
C TRP A 328 -5.68 11.15 -10.92
N TRP A 329 -5.84 12.23 -10.16
CA TRP A 329 -6.95 12.40 -9.22
C TRP A 329 -8.30 12.37 -9.94
N ALA A 330 -8.47 13.18 -11.00
CA ALA A 330 -9.71 13.26 -11.76
C ALA A 330 -10.03 11.93 -12.47
N TYR A 331 -9.03 11.29 -13.08
CA TYR A 331 -9.17 9.99 -13.73
C TYR A 331 -9.63 8.91 -12.74
N ALA A 332 -8.98 8.81 -11.58
CA ALA A 332 -9.37 7.87 -10.52
C ALA A 332 -10.79 8.17 -10.00
N CYS A 333 -11.13 9.44 -9.74
CA CYS A 333 -12.48 9.85 -9.34
C CYS A 333 -13.54 9.42 -10.38
N ILE A 334 -13.31 9.64 -11.68
CA ILE A 334 -14.23 9.24 -12.75
C ILE A 334 -14.38 7.71 -12.79
N ALA A 335 -13.28 6.95 -12.74
CA ALA A 335 -13.32 5.49 -12.77
C ALA A 335 -14.07 4.90 -11.55
N ILE A 336 -13.85 5.47 -10.35
CA ILE A 336 -14.55 5.06 -9.12
C ILE A 336 -16.04 5.39 -9.21
N LEU A 337 -16.42 6.58 -9.70
CA LEU A 337 -17.82 6.97 -9.88
C LEU A 337 -18.53 6.10 -10.92
N GLN A 338 -17.87 5.76 -12.02
CA GLN A 338 -18.39 4.81 -13.01
C GLN A 338 -18.61 3.42 -12.41
N HIS A 339 -17.65 2.90 -11.65
CA HIS A 339 -17.79 1.62 -10.96
C HIS A 339 -18.96 1.61 -9.96
N LEU A 340 -19.10 2.67 -9.15
CA LEU A 340 -20.21 2.82 -8.20
C LEU A 340 -21.58 2.98 -8.89
N ALA A 341 -21.63 3.56 -10.10
CA ALA A 341 -22.86 3.75 -10.88
C ALA A 341 -23.25 2.49 -11.70
N GLN A 342 -22.28 1.70 -12.15
CA GLN A 342 -22.49 0.43 -12.87
C GLN A 342 -22.72 -0.75 -11.92
N GLY A 343 -22.25 -0.66 -10.67
CA GLY A 343 -22.53 -1.64 -9.63
C GLY A 343 -24.03 -1.77 -9.32
N PRO A 344 -24.45 -2.82 -8.59
CA PRO A 344 -25.84 -2.97 -8.17
C PRO A 344 -26.32 -1.73 -7.42
N ARG A 345 -27.61 -1.34 -7.57
CA ARG A 345 -28.21 -0.12 -6.96
C ARG A 345 -28.06 0.03 -5.42
N LYS A 346 -27.46 -0.95 -4.75
CA LYS A 346 -27.10 -0.93 -3.32
C LYS A 346 -25.59 -0.73 -3.07
N ALA A 347 -24.78 -0.35 -4.06
CA ALA A 347 -23.33 -0.17 -3.94
C ALA A 347 -22.95 0.86 -2.86
N LEU A 348 -23.58 2.05 -2.86
CA LEU A 348 -23.40 3.03 -1.77
C LEU A 348 -23.89 2.54 -0.40
N ALA A 349 -24.80 1.57 -0.36
CA ALA A 349 -25.28 0.92 0.87
C ALA A 349 -24.46 -0.33 1.25
N ARG A 350 -23.42 -0.67 0.47
CA ARG A 350 -22.48 -1.77 0.67
C ARG A 350 -21.09 -1.35 0.19
N TRP A 351 -20.51 -0.37 0.87
CA TRP A 351 -19.11 0.03 0.66
C TRP A 351 -18.18 -1.19 0.76
N ASP A 352 -17.14 -1.22 -0.06
CA ASP A 352 -16.24 -2.37 -0.18
C ASP A 352 -15.52 -2.67 1.15
N THR A 353 -15.78 -3.86 1.68
CA THR A 353 -15.16 -4.38 2.91
C THR A 353 -13.74 -4.92 2.70
N SER A 354 -13.25 -4.99 1.45
CA SER A 354 -11.84 -5.27 1.16
C SER A 354 -10.95 -4.13 1.64
N LEU A 355 -9.73 -4.45 2.10
CA LEU A 355 -8.73 -3.45 2.47
C LEU A 355 -8.29 -2.57 1.29
N SER A 356 -8.56 -2.99 0.04
CA SER A 356 -8.24 -2.19 -1.15
C SER A 356 -8.90 -0.81 -1.18
N SER A 357 -10.04 -0.60 -0.50
CA SER A 357 -10.74 0.69 -0.44
C SER A 357 -9.99 1.75 0.40
N TRP A 358 -9.09 1.34 1.31
CA TRP A 358 -8.16 2.26 2.00
C TRP A 358 -7.14 2.92 1.08
N SER A 359 -6.91 2.37 -0.12
CA SER A 359 -6.05 2.97 -1.16
C SER A 359 -6.50 4.37 -1.58
N LEU A 360 -7.75 4.75 -1.29
CA LEU A 360 -8.27 6.10 -1.52
C LEU A 360 -7.74 7.12 -0.54
N VAL A 361 -7.66 6.76 0.75
CA VAL A 361 -7.53 7.72 1.86
C VAL A 361 -6.19 8.42 1.80
N PHE A 362 -5.09 7.67 1.61
CA PHE A 362 -3.76 8.26 1.67
C PHE A 362 -3.43 9.21 0.51
N PRO A 363 -3.58 8.81 -0.77
CA PRO A 363 -3.29 9.69 -1.90
C PRO A 363 -4.16 10.95 -1.90
N TRP A 364 -5.45 10.80 -1.54
CA TRP A 364 -6.35 11.93 -1.36
C TRP A 364 -5.86 12.87 -0.26
N GLY A 365 -5.44 12.32 0.88
CA GLY A 365 -4.87 13.07 2.00
C GLY A 365 -3.65 13.91 1.60
N VAL A 366 -2.66 13.32 0.92
CA VAL A 366 -1.46 14.07 0.51
C VAL A 366 -1.74 15.11 -0.58
N PHE A 367 -2.65 14.81 -1.52
CA PHE A 367 -3.11 15.77 -2.53
C PHE A 367 -3.87 16.96 -1.90
N THR A 368 -4.63 16.70 -0.83
CA THR A 368 -5.28 17.71 0.00
C THR A 368 -4.26 18.54 0.77
N ASN A 369 -3.26 17.90 1.38
CA ASN A 369 -2.21 18.56 2.17
C ASN A 369 -1.34 19.49 1.30
N ALA A 370 -1.04 19.09 0.06
CA ALA A 370 -0.42 19.96 -0.93
C ALA A 370 -1.29 21.17 -1.31
N ALA A 371 -2.63 21.02 -1.37
CA ALA A 371 -3.54 22.13 -1.63
C ALA A 371 -3.69 23.09 -0.42
N ILE A 372 -3.58 22.58 0.82
CA ILE A 372 -3.51 23.39 2.05
C ILE A 372 -2.29 24.32 2.00
N GLU A 373 -1.12 23.76 1.68
CA GLU A 373 0.16 24.48 1.63
C GLU A 373 0.21 25.46 0.44
N LEU A 374 -0.34 25.12 -0.74
CA LEU A 374 -0.51 26.09 -1.84
C LEU A 374 -1.44 27.25 -1.44
N GLY A 375 -2.45 26.98 -0.60
CA GLY A 375 -3.28 28.00 0.01
C GLY A 375 -2.49 28.99 0.87
N LEU A 376 -1.44 28.54 1.56
CA LEU A 376 -0.54 29.40 2.32
C LEU A 376 0.44 30.14 1.41
N ILE A 377 1.19 29.43 0.55
CA ILE A 377 2.22 30.00 -0.33
C ILE A 377 1.65 31.07 -1.28
N LEU A 378 0.53 30.77 -1.94
CA LEU A 378 -0.12 31.69 -2.87
C LEU A 378 -1.06 32.69 -2.18
N ASN A 379 -1.18 32.62 -0.84
CA ASN A 379 -2.21 33.25 -0.01
C ASN A 379 -3.66 33.12 -0.55
N SER A 380 -3.92 32.09 -1.36
CA SER A 380 -5.08 32.05 -2.24
C SER A 380 -6.33 31.51 -1.54
N ARG A 381 -7.38 32.34 -1.47
CA ARG A 381 -8.69 31.91 -0.95
C ARG A 381 -9.29 30.74 -1.76
N ALA A 382 -9.01 30.66 -3.06
CA ALA A 382 -9.47 29.55 -3.90
C ALA A 382 -8.86 28.21 -3.44
N PHE A 383 -7.54 28.17 -3.23
CA PHE A 383 -6.87 26.98 -2.68
C PHE A 383 -7.33 26.65 -1.26
N LYS A 384 -7.51 27.66 -0.39
CA LYS A 384 -8.02 27.46 0.99
C LYS A 384 -9.41 26.82 1.00
N VAL A 385 -10.32 27.24 0.11
CA VAL A 385 -11.66 26.63 -0.05
C VAL A 385 -11.59 25.25 -0.69
N TRP A 386 -10.78 25.06 -1.73
CA TRP A 386 -10.62 23.77 -2.41
C TRP A 386 -10.07 22.69 -1.46
N ALA A 387 -9.06 23.03 -0.66
CA ALA A 387 -8.53 22.16 0.38
C ALA A 387 -9.58 21.76 1.43
N ALA A 388 -10.51 22.66 1.78
CA ALA A 388 -11.60 22.34 2.70
C ALA A 388 -12.59 21.33 2.10
N ILE A 389 -12.99 21.52 0.82
CA ILE A 389 -13.86 20.57 0.09
C ILE A 389 -13.19 19.18 0.03
N LEU A 390 -11.91 19.13 -0.34
CA LEU A 390 -11.14 17.89 -0.35
C LEU A 390 -11.03 17.26 1.06
N THR A 391 -10.90 18.05 2.12
CA THR A 391 -10.83 17.55 3.52
C THR A 391 -12.16 16.96 4.00
N VAL A 392 -13.30 17.56 3.63
CA VAL A 392 -14.63 16.99 3.93
C VAL A 392 -14.80 15.63 3.23
N LEU A 393 -14.44 15.55 1.95
CA LEU A 393 -14.49 14.30 1.18
C LEU A 393 -13.53 13.24 1.73
N LEU A 394 -12.31 13.62 2.13
CA LEU A 394 -11.36 12.73 2.83
C LEU A 394 -11.96 12.15 4.12
N THR A 395 -12.65 12.99 4.90
CA THR A 395 -13.28 12.59 6.17
C THR A 395 -14.40 11.59 5.93
N ILE A 396 -15.23 11.81 4.90
CA ILE A 396 -16.29 10.86 4.49
C ILE A 396 -15.67 9.52 4.03
N LEU A 397 -14.63 9.56 3.20
CA LEU A 397 -13.92 8.36 2.75
C LEU A 397 -13.28 7.59 3.91
N TRP A 398 -12.69 8.29 4.89
CA TRP A 398 -12.14 7.66 6.09
C TRP A 398 -13.23 6.97 6.92
N LEU A 399 -14.36 7.63 7.17
CA LEU A 399 -15.49 7.08 7.92
C LEU A 399 -16.11 5.84 7.26
N LEU A 400 -16.29 5.87 5.93
CA LEU A 400 -16.80 4.73 5.16
C LEU A 400 -15.86 3.53 5.25
N ASN A 401 -14.56 3.75 5.04
CA ASN A 401 -13.54 2.71 5.14
C ASN A 401 -13.42 2.14 6.56
N ALA A 402 -13.43 2.99 7.59
CA ALA A 402 -13.42 2.56 8.99
C ALA A 402 -14.65 1.71 9.34
N GLY A 403 -15.85 2.15 8.98
CA GLY A 403 -17.10 1.40 9.21
C GLY A 403 -17.13 0.05 8.49
N ALA A 404 -16.72 0.01 7.21
CA ALA A 404 -16.63 -1.22 6.44
C ALA A 404 -15.57 -2.19 6.99
N THR A 405 -14.43 -1.67 7.48
CA THR A 405 -13.38 -2.47 8.12
C THR A 405 -13.86 -3.08 9.43
N LEU A 406 -14.52 -2.30 10.30
CA LEU A 406 -15.12 -2.83 11.54
C LEU A 406 -16.17 -3.91 11.25
N ALA A 407 -17.08 -3.66 10.30
CA ALA A 407 -18.07 -4.65 9.88
C ALA A 407 -17.42 -5.91 9.29
N GLY A 408 -16.38 -5.76 8.48
CA GLY A 408 -15.62 -6.85 7.88
C GLY A 408 -14.79 -7.66 8.89
N LEU A 409 -14.30 -7.03 9.97
CA LEU A 409 -13.62 -7.70 11.09
C LEU A 409 -14.61 -8.47 11.98
N VAL A 410 -15.76 -7.86 12.33
CA VAL A 410 -16.83 -8.53 13.11
C VAL A 410 -17.36 -9.76 12.36
N ASN A 411 -17.48 -9.69 11.03
CA ASN A 411 -17.84 -10.84 10.19
C ASN A 411 -16.67 -11.77 9.83
N GLY A 412 -15.43 -11.46 10.25
CA GLY A 412 -14.22 -12.23 9.97
C GLY A 412 -13.65 -12.12 8.54
N LYS A 413 -14.44 -11.63 7.58
CA LYS A 413 -14.07 -11.52 6.15
C LYS A 413 -12.75 -10.77 5.90
N VAL A 414 -12.48 -9.70 6.66
CA VAL A 414 -11.26 -8.89 6.52
C VAL A 414 -9.97 -9.66 6.90
N VAL A 415 -10.09 -10.76 7.64
CA VAL A 415 -8.98 -11.69 7.95
C VAL A 415 -9.15 -13.05 7.24
N GLY A 416 -9.88 -13.08 6.12
CA GLY A 416 -10.07 -14.28 5.30
C GLY A 416 -11.01 -15.35 5.89
N LEU A 417 -11.70 -15.06 6.99
CA LEU A 417 -12.67 -15.98 7.60
C LEU A 417 -14.04 -15.87 6.91
N GLU A 418 -14.15 -16.39 5.68
CA GLU A 418 -15.39 -16.28 4.88
C GLU A 418 -16.60 -16.94 5.54
N ARG A 419 -16.38 -18.07 6.24
CA ARG A 419 -17.38 -18.80 7.02
C ARG A 419 -17.60 -18.19 8.43
N GLY A 420 -17.02 -17.01 8.70
CA GLY A 420 -17.08 -16.29 9.96
C GLY A 420 -16.28 -16.92 11.11
N TRP A 421 -16.31 -16.28 12.28
CA TRP A 421 -15.57 -16.67 13.49
C TRP A 421 -15.97 -18.03 14.10
N ARG A 422 -17.10 -18.61 13.69
CA ARG A 422 -17.54 -19.96 14.10
C ARG A 422 -17.36 -21.02 12.99
N GLY A 423 -16.75 -20.67 11.86
CA GLY A 423 -16.45 -21.60 10.78
C GLY A 423 -15.34 -22.60 11.13
N LYS A 424 -15.33 -23.74 10.42
CA LYS A 424 -14.17 -24.65 10.37
C LYS A 424 -13.25 -24.27 9.21
N TYR A 425 -11.95 -24.35 9.46
CA TYR A 425 -10.87 -24.01 8.53
C TYR A 425 -9.75 -25.06 8.65
N TYR A 426 -8.99 -25.27 7.58
CA TYR A 426 -7.99 -26.34 7.45
C TYR A 426 -6.64 -25.80 6.95
N VAL A 427 -5.65 -26.67 6.73
CA VAL A 427 -4.26 -26.26 6.46
C VAL A 427 -4.04 -25.90 4.99
N SER A 428 -4.66 -26.65 4.08
CA SER A 428 -4.50 -26.53 2.62
C SER A 428 -5.74 -25.97 1.93
N GLY A 429 -5.53 -25.25 0.81
CA GLY A 429 -6.63 -24.85 -0.09
C GLY A 429 -7.24 -26.04 -0.85
N ALA A 430 -6.44 -27.06 -1.18
CA ALA A 430 -6.92 -28.26 -1.87
C ALA A 430 -7.89 -29.10 -1.00
N GLU A 431 -7.78 -28.99 0.33
CA GLU A 431 -8.73 -29.59 1.28
C GLU A 431 -10.07 -28.83 1.27
N GLN A 432 -10.05 -27.50 1.07
CA GLN A 432 -11.26 -26.70 0.95
C GLN A 432 -12.02 -27.02 -0.35
N GLU A 433 -11.31 -27.16 -1.47
CA GLU A 433 -11.88 -27.60 -2.75
C GLU A 433 -12.46 -29.03 -2.68
N LYS A 434 -11.80 -29.96 -1.95
CA LYS A 434 -12.36 -31.29 -1.65
C LYS A 434 -13.66 -31.20 -0.86
N GLU A 435 -13.68 -30.50 0.28
CA GLU A 435 -14.87 -30.40 1.15
C GLU A 435 -16.04 -29.70 0.44
N GLU A 436 -15.77 -28.75 -0.46
CA GLU A 436 -16.79 -28.09 -1.28
C GLU A 436 -17.30 -28.97 -2.43
N SER A 437 -16.42 -29.74 -3.07
CA SER A 437 -16.80 -30.77 -4.05
C SER A 437 -17.72 -31.83 -3.42
N GLU A 438 -17.37 -32.31 -2.23
CA GLU A 438 -18.16 -33.30 -1.50
C GLU A 438 -19.50 -32.76 -1.01
N ARG A 439 -19.55 -31.54 -0.48
CA ARG A 439 -20.83 -30.87 -0.13
C ARG A 439 -21.74 -30.66 -1.33
N THR A 440 -21.16 -30.35 -2.50
CA THR A 440 -21.93 -30.19 -3.74
C THR A 440 -22.50 -31.53 -4.20
N LYS A 441 -21.71 -32.61 -4.15
CA LYS A 441 -22.15 -33.99 -4.41
C LYS A 441 -23.20 -34.49 -3.42
N GLN A 442 -23.06 -34.18 -2.13
CA GLN A 442 -24.06 -34.53 -1.10
C GLN A 442 -25.40 -33.82 -1.34
N LYS A 443 -25.38 -32.53 -1.71
CA LYS A 443 -26.61 -31.81 -2.05
C LYS A 443 -27.31 -32.37 -3.28
N ALA A 444 -26.55 -32.73 -4.32
CA ALA A 444 -27.11 -33.37 -5.52
C ALA A 444 -27.83 -34.69 -5.16
N ARG A 445 -27.18 -35.55 -4.35
CA ARG A 445 -27.74 -36.80 -3.79
C ARG A 445 -28.86 -36.61 -2.74
N GLN A 446 -29.28 -35.38 -2.47
CA GLN A 446 -30.44 -35.03 -1.63
C GLN A 446 -31.52 -34.28 -2.42
N SER A 447 -31.34 -34.15 -3.73
CA SER A 447 -32.31 -33.61 -4.70
C SER A 447 -32.73 -34.66 -5.76
N GLU A 448 -32.24 -35.89 -5.62
CA GLU A 448 -32.68 -37.12 -6.27
C GLU A 448 -33.50 -37.95 -5.25
#